data_AF-A0A7W6RLP6-F1
#
_entry.id   AF-A0A7W6RLP6-F1
#
_cell.length_a   1.000
_cell.length_b   1.000
_cell.length_c   1.000
_cell.angle_alpha   90.00
_cell.angle_beta   90.00
_cell.angle_gamma   90.00
#
_symmetry.space_group_name_H-M   'P 1'
#
loop_
_entity.id
_entity.type
_entity.pdbx_description
1 polymer ?
#
loop_
_entity_poly.entity_id
_entity_poly.type
_entity_poly.pdbx_seq_one_letter_code
_entity_poly.pdbx_strand_id
1 'polypeptide(L)'
;MSSEISYMAYDRRAEADGTWTVVDAITGHPATIGYKQLDDLTGKDASEFMDILNRNTVGSTWRRLPRYAIQGLPAQISGVDLA
;
A
#
# COMPACT_ATOMS: atom_id res chain seq x y z
N MET A 1 1.35 -18.25 24.34
CA MET A 1 0.32 -18.00 23.32
C MET A 1 0.82 -16.84 22.48
N SER A 2 1.44 -17.13 21.33
CA SER A 2 1.85 -16.07 20.42
C SER A 2 0.60 -15.53 19.76
N SER A 3 0.16 -14.33 20.15
CA SER A 3 -0.80 -13.58 19.35
C SER A 3 -0.10 -13.34 18.03
N GLU A 4 -0.46 -14.12 17.01
CA GLU A 4 -0.03 -13.86 15.64
C GLU A 4 -0.66 -12.51 15.29
N ILE A 5 0.12 -11.43 15.44
CA ILE A 5 -0.30 -10.09 15.05
C ILE A 5 -0.42 -10.18 13.54
N SER A 6 -1.63 -10.47 13.06
CA SER A 6 -1.97 -10.46 11.64
C SER A 6 -1.82 -9.01 11.19
N TYR A 7 -0.63 -8.69 10.70
CA TYR A 7 -0.30 -7.36 10.22
C TYR A 7 -0.99 -7.18 8.88
N MET A 8 -2.18 -6.57 8.89
CA MET A 8 -2.88 -6.17 7.69
C MET A 8 -2.11 -5.00 7.06
N ALA A 9 -1.66 -5.18 5.82
CA ALA A 9 -0.90 -4.17 5.08
C ALA A 9 -1.81 -3.05 4.55
N TYR A 10 -3.11 -3.30 4.49
CA TYR A 10 -4.11 -2.36 4.00
C TYR A 10 -5.22 -2.16 5.02
N ASP A 11 -5.70 -0.92 5.09
CA ASP A 11 -6.83 -0.49 5.91
C ASP A 11 -7.79 0.35 5.06
N ARG A 12 -8.92 0.75 5.61
CA ARG A 12 -9.89 1.63 4.98
C ARG A 12 -10.09 2.90 5.80
N ARG A 13 -10.19 4.03 5.11
CA ARG A 13 -10.42 5.34 5.70
C ARG A 13 -11.72 5.92 5.17
N ALA A 14 -12.56 6.44 6.07
CA ALA A 14 -13.72 7.24 5.70
C ALA A 14 -13.27 8.67 5.35
N GLU A 15 -13.75 9.19 4.23
CA GLU A 15 -13.52 10.55 3.79
C GLU A 15 -14.70 11.47 4.19
N ALA A 16 -14.48 12.78 4.16
CA ALA A 16 -15.46 13.77 4.64
C ALA A 16 -16.74 13.84 3.78
N ASP A 17 -16.68 13.39 2.54
CA ASP A 17 -17.80 13.33 1.59
C ASP A 17 -18.67 12.06 1.75
N GLY A 18 -18.31 11.18 2.69
CA GLY A 18 -19.00 9.91 2.93
C GLY A 18 -18.51 8.75 2.08
N THR A 19 -17.50 8.98 1.23
CA THR A 19 -16.82 7.95 0.47
C THR A 19 -15.73 7.27 1.32
N TRP A 20 -15.18 6.19 0.81
CA TRP A 20 -14.14 5.42 1.46
C TRP A 20 -12.93 5.27 0.54
N THR A 21 -11.75 5.27 1.16
CA THR A 21 -10.48 5.03 0.48
C THR A 21 -9.79 3.84 1.13
N VAL A 22 -9.33 2.88 0.34
CA VAL A 22 -8.42 1.84 0.83
C VAL A 22 -7.01 2.40 0.86
N VAL A 23 -6.34 2.33 2.00
CA VAL A 23 -5.01 2.90 2.22
C VAL A 23 -4.02 1.82 2.61
N ASP A 24 -2.77 2.00 2.20
CA ASP A 24 -1.64 1.25 2.75
C ASP A 24 -1.46 1.66 4.22
N ALA A 25 -1.57 0.70 5.15
CA ALA A 25 -1.59 0.96 6.59
C ALA A 25 -0.23 1.48 7.12
N ILE A 26 0.86 1.31 6.36
CA ILE A 26 2.21 1.78 6.73
C ILE A 26 2.39 3.24 6.30
N THR A 27 1.97 3.56 5.09
CA THR A 27 2.26 4.85 4.45
C THR A 27 1.08 5.81 4.44
N GLY A 28 -0.12 5.33 4.72
CA GLY A 28 -1.37 6.12 4.71
C GLY A 28 -1.80 6.58 3.33
N HIS A 29 -1.09 6.17 2.28
CA HIS A 29 -1.38 6.53 0.90
C HIS A 29 -2.49 5.63 0.34
N PRO A 30 -3.32 6.16 -0.58
CA PRO A 30 -4.31 5.37 -1.29
C PRO A 30 -3.68 4.16 -1.99
N ALA A 31 -4.32 3.00 -1.83
CA ALA A 31 -3.95 1.79 -2.52
C ALA A 31 -4.34 1.89 -4.01
N THR A 32 -3.60 1.20 -4.87
CA THR A 32 -3.82 1.20 -6.31
C THR A 32 -3.89 -0.22 -6.84
N ILE A 33 -4.85 -0.50 -7.72
CA ILE A 33 -4.90 -1.73 -8.52
C ILE A 33 -4.71 -1.33 -9.98
N GLY A 34 -3.60 -1.75 -10.58
CA GLY A 34 -3.20 -1.30 -11.91
C GLY A 34 -2.98 0.22 -11.91
N TYR A 35 -3.73 0.94 -12.76
CA TYR A 35 -3.71 2.41 -12.86
C TYR A 35 -4.85 3.09 -12.10
N LYS A 36 -5.71 2.34 -11.41
CA LYS A 36 -6.86 2.89 -10.68
C LYS A 36 -6.54 2.99 -9.19
N GLN A 37 -6.73 4.18 -8.64
CA GLN A 37 -6.72 4.43 -7.21
C GLN A 37 -8.01 3.89 -6.57
N LEU A 38 -7.88 3.33 -5.37
CA LEU A 38 -9.00 2.80 -4.60
C LEU A 38 -9.57 3.87 -3.66
N ASP A 39 -10.00 4.97 -4.27
CA ASP A 39 -10.71 6.10 -3.67
C ASP A 39 -12.14 6.19 -4.20
N ASP A 40 -12.95 7.08 -3.61
CA ASP A 40 -14.35 7.30 -3.98
C ASP A 40 -15.18 6.00 -3.96
N LEU A 41 -14.95 5.15 -2.95
CA LEU A 41 -15.60 3.85 -2.82
C LEU A 41 -16.79 3.92 -1.87
N THR A 42 -17.74 3.01 -2.07
CA THR A 42 -18.71 2.70 -1.03
C THR A 42 -18.02 1.95 0.11
N GLY A 43 -18.56 2.04 1.33
CA GLY A 43 -18.00 1.31 2.48
C GLY A 43 -17.96 -0.21 2.27
N LYS A 44 -18.88 -0.75 1.48
CA LYS A 44 -18.89 -2.17 1.10
C LYS A 44 -17.73 -2.50 0.17
N ASP A 45 -17.56 -1.72 -0.90
CA ASP A 45 -16.49 -1.93 -1.88
C ASP A 45 -15.11 -1.77 -1.23
N ALA A 46 -14.94 -0.76 -0.37
CA ALA A 46 -13.71 -0.58 0.39
C ALA A 46 -13.39 -1.78 1.30
N SER A 47 -14.40 -2.40 1.91
CA SER A 47 -14.22 -3.64 2.69
C SER A 47 -13.75 -4.78 1.82
N GLU A 48 -14.39 -4.99 0.67
CA GLU A 48 -14.07 -6.08 -0.24
C GLU A 48 -12.65 -5.93 -0.81
N PHE A 49 -12.27 -4.73 -1.24
CA PHE A 49 -10.92 -4.46 -1.72
C PHE A 49 -9.86 -4.63 -0.63
N MET A 50 -10.13 -4.15 0.59
CA MET A 50 -9.23 -4.35 1.73
C MET A 50 -9.02 -5.84 2.02
N ASP A 51 -10.09 -6.64 2.03
CA ASP A 51 -10.01 -8.09 2.26
C ASP A 51 -9.24 -8.79 1.14
N ILE A 52 -9.48 -8.44 -0.13
CA ILE A 52 -8.75 -8.97 -1.29
C ILE A 52 -7.26 -8.64 -1.19
N LEU A 53 -6.91 -7.39 -0.90
CA LEU A 53 -5.52 -6.96 -0.82
C LEU A 53 -4.82 -7.63 0.35
N ASN A 54 -5.41 -7.61 1.56
CA ASN A 54 -4.82 -8.25 2.72
C ASN A 54 -4.67 -9.76 2.53
N ARG A 55 -5.66 -10.45 1.95
CA ARG A 55 -5.57 -11.89 1.63
C ARG A 55 -4.43 -12.21 0.65
N ASN A 56 -4.24 -11.38 -0.38
CA ASN A 56 -3.17 -11.57 -1.36
C ASN A 56 -1.79 -11.14 -0.84
N THR A 57 -1.74 -10.30 0.19
CA THR A 57 -0.47 -9.86 0.81
C THR A 57 0.13 -10.97 1.69
N VAL A 58 -0.69 -11.81 2.33
CA VAL A 58 -0.22 -12.91 3.20
C VAL A 58 0.63 -13.96 2.46
N GLY A 59 0.56 -14.02 1.12
CA GLY A 59 1.40 -14.90 0.29
C GLY A 59 2.49 -14.20 -0.52
N SER A 60 2.57 -12.87 -0.44
CA SER A 60 3.44 -12.08 -1.30
C SER A 60 4.65 -11.56 -0.53
N THR A 61 5.79 -12.19 -0.77
CA THR A 61 7.13 -11.73 -0.44
C THR A 61 7.50 -10.44 -1.22
N TRP A 62 6.62 -9.42 -1.29
CA TRP A 62 6.94 -8.10 -1.83
C TRP A 62 7.73 -7.22 -0.84
N ARG A 63 8.30 -7.82 0.22
CA ARG A 63 9.24 -7.16 1.16
C ARG A 63 10.57 -6.68 0.53
N ARG A 64 10.75 -6.64 -0.79
CA ARG A 64 12.06 -6.31 -1.39
C ARG A 64 12.06 -5.48 -2.66
N LEU A 65 11.09 -4.60 -2.89
CA LEU A 65 11.35 -3.47 -3.78
C LEU A 65 10.85 -2.17 -3.14
N PRO A 66 11.73 -1.42 -2.45
CA PRO A 66 11.53 0.01 -2.25
C PRO A 66 11.05 0.69 -3.54
N ARG A 67 10.08 1.61 -3.38
CA ARG A 67 9.28 2.26 -4.42
C ARG A 67 10.07 3.10 -5.45
N TYR A 68 11.40 3.04 -5.49
CA TYR A 68 12.24 3.74 -6.47
C TYR A 68 12.19 3.14 -7.89
N ALA A 69 11.48 2.01 -8.10
CA ALA A 69 11.41 1.37 -9.40
C ALA A 69 10.28 1.92 -10.33
N ILE A 70 9.33 2.70 -9.79
CA ILE A 70 8.17 3.19 -10.56
C ILE A 70 8.31 4.67 -10.94
N GLN A 71 9.12 5.43 -10.20
CA GLN A 71 9.47 6.80 -10.53
C GLN A 71 10.97 6.82 -10.79
N GLY A 72 11.36 7.11 -12.04
CA GLY A 72 12.73 6.99 -12.53
C GLY A 72 13.78 7.42 -11.50
N LEU A 73 14.80 6.57 -11.35
CA LEU A 73 15.98 6.81 -10.50
C LEU A 73 16.34 8.30 -10.45
N PRO A 74 16.47 8.92 -9.26
CA PRO A 74 17.11 10.22 -9.18
C PRO A 74 18.51 10.07 -9.77
N ALA A 75 18.76 10.79 -10.85
CA ALA A 75 20.06 10.84 -11.51
C ALA A 75 21.03 11.61 -10.62
N GLN A 76 21.51 11.03 -9.52
CA GLN A 76 22.76 11.37 -8.83
C GLN A 76 23.03 10.30 -7.75
N ILE A 77 23.68 9.19 -8.11
CA ILE A 77 24.68 8.61 -7.21
C ILE A 77 26.02 9.04 -7.79
N SER A 78 26.30 10.34 -7.64
CA SER A 78 27.60 10.91 -7.95
C SER A 78 28.47 10.76 -6.70
N GLY A 79 29.48 9.90 -6.83
CA GLY A 79 30.77 9.92 -6.15
C GLY A 79 30.79 10.10 -4.63
N VAL A 80 31.29 9.08 -3.93
CA VAL A 80 32.54 9.23 -3.18
C VAL A 80 33.32 7.92 -3.31
N ASP A 81 34.31 7.93 -4.19
CA ASP A 81 35.53 7.16 -4.00
C ASP A 81 36.36 7.92 -2.97
N LEU A 82 36.73 7.28 -1.86
CA LEU A 82 37.84 7.72 -1.02
C LEU A 82 38.47 6.49 -0.35
N ALA A 83 39.52 6.00 -1.02
CA ALA A 83 40.76 5.40 -0.54
C ALA A 83 40.72 4.11 0.30
#